data_AF-A0A1Q8YFR5-F1
#
_entry.id   AF-A0A1Q8YFR5-F1
#
_cell.length_a   1.000
_cell.length_b   1.000
_cell.length_c   1.000
_cell.angle_alpha   90.00
_cell.angle_beta   90.00
_cell.angle_gamma   90.00
#
_symmetry.space_group_name_H-M   'P 1'
#
loop_
_entity.id
_entity.type
_entity.pdbx_description
1 polymer ?
#
loop_
_entity_poly.entity_id
_entity_poly.type
_entity_poly.pdbx_seq_one_letter_code
_entity_poly.pdbx_strand_id
1 'polypeptide(L)'
;MGGRGSGRQATNCGKDVTEESTPLDIRKLARSGLLLPGRSFSWQWTVGDRQVSGITIRVAVQSVQLCYQRRSSGESIDQLVHLQSTPCQFGGARQWFTCPTCGKRVAVLYARGKYFTCRTCCSLGYASQKEGLGDRSSRQANKIQKRLGRAAGILHDEGGKPKGMHWPRYLRFKAEHDRLVQIGLQDMGRKLGLIQKLLDQ
;
A
#
# COMPACT_ATOMS: atom_id res chain seq x y z
N MET A 1 19.52 -3.57 9.16
CA MET A 1 19.23 -2.96 7.85
C MET A 1 18.25 -3.84 7.10
N GLY A 2 17.27 -3.21 6.46
CA GLY A 2 16.24 -3.86 5.65
C GLY A 2 14.82 -3.51 6.11
N GLY A 3 14.33 -2.35 5.67
CA GLY A 3 12.92 -1.98 5.86
C GLY A 3 11.99 -2.84 4.99
N ARG A 4 10.67 -2.72 5.20
CA ARG A 4 9.65 -3.42 4.39
C ARG A 4 9.99 -3.33 2.90
N GLY A 5 10.07 -4.49 2.22
CA GLY A 5 10.43 -4.57 0.80
C GLY A 5 11.92 -4.80 0.49
N SER A 6 12.80 -4.90 1.49
CA SER A 6 14.25 -5.07 1.27
C SER A 6 14.74 -6.51 1.14
N GLY A 7 13.86 -7.50 1.27
CA GLY A 7 14.24 -8.91 1.08
C GLY A 7 14.36 -9.23 -0.42
N ARG A 8 15.28 -10.12 -0.79
CA ARG A 8 15.28 -10.73 -2.14
C ARG A 8 13.90 -11.31 -2.40
N GLN A 9 13.24 -10.85 -3.46
CA GLN A 9 12.03 -11.49 -3.96
C GLN A 9 12.39 -12.92 -4.29
N ALA A 10 11.88 -13.88 -3.52
CA ALA A 10 12.06 -15.29 -3.83
C ALA A 10 11.51 -15.51 -5.24
N THR A 11 12.41 -15.86 -6.16
CA THR A 11 12.11 -16.29 -7.52
C THR A 11 11.47 -17.68 -7.44
N ASN A 12 10.24 -17.73 -6.93
CA ASN A 12 9.18 -18.64 -7.30
C ASN A 12 7.96 -18.45 -6.37
N CYS A 13 6.83 -18.14 -6.98
CA CYS A 13 5.47 -18.29 -6.42
C CYS A 13 4.93 -17.28 -5.37
N GLY A 14 5.40 -16.02 -5.35
CA GLY A 14 4.87 -15.00 -4.43
C GLY A 14 4.23 -13.77 -5.09
N LYS A 15 2.90 -13.73 -5.25
CA LYS A 15 2.09 -12.57 -5.74
C LYS A 15 2.62 -11.19 -5.28
N ASP A 16 3.07 -10.30 -6.16
CA ASP A 16 3.65 -9.02 -5.73
C ASP A 16 2.70 -8.16 -4.88
N VAL A 17 3.31 -7.27 -4.08
CA VAL A 17 2.64 -6.48 -3.06
C VAL A 17 2.00 -5.21 -3.66
N THR A 18 0.85 -4.82 -3.12
CA THR A 18 0.11 -3.61 -3.55
C THR A 18 0.87 -2.29 -3.35
N GLU A 19 1.90 -2.25 -2.50
CA GLU A 19 2.68 -1.03 -2.19
C GLU A 19 3.70 -0.68 -3.29
N GLU A 20 4.14 -1.66 -4.10
CA GLU A 20 5.02 -1.46 -5.26
C GLU A 20 4.25 -1.19 -6.57
N SER A 21 2.91 -1.18 -6.49
CA SER A 21 2.04 -0.94 -7.64
C SER A 21 1.62 0.53 -7.73
N THR A 22 1.14 0.96 -8.90
CA THR A 22 0.60 2.31 -9.14
C THR A 22 -0.92 2.30 -8.96
N PRO A 23 -1.45 2.52 -7.74
CA PRO A 23 -2.89 2.48 -7.49
C PRO A 23 -3.58 3.74 -8.00
N LEU A 24 -4.58 3.58 -8.85
CA LEU A 24 -5.52 4.63 -9.21
C LEU A 24 -6.75 4.51 -8.32
N ASP A 25 -6.94 5.45 -7.39
CA ASP A 25 -8.05 5.46 -6.44
C ASP A 25 -9.10 6.51 -6.80
N ILE A 26 -10.31 6.07 -7.15
CA ILE A 26 -11.41 6.96 -7.54
C ILE A 26 -11.82 7.90 -6.41
N ARG A 27 -11.63 7.50 -5.14
CA ARG A 27 -12.01 8.31 -3.98
C ARG A 27 -11.12 9.53 -3.85
N LYS A 28 -9.84 9.40 -4.21
CA LYS A 28 -8.91 10.53 -4.26
C LYS A 28 -9.30 11.50 -5.36
N LEU A 29 -9.60 10.98 -6.55
CA LEU A 29 -10.06 11.78 -7.69
C LEU A 29 -11.39 12.53 -7.41
N ALA A 30 -12.33 11.85 -6.75
CA ALA A 30 -13.61 12.44 -6.37
C ALA A 30 -13.42 13.56 -5.34
N ARG A 31 -12.57 13.33 -4.32
CA ARG A 31 -12.30 14.33 -3.27
C ARG A 31 -11.61 15.58 -3.82
N SER A 32 -10.78 15.45 -4.84
CA SER A 32 -10.12 16.58 -5.50
C SER A 32 -11.00 17.27 -6.56
N GLY A 33 -12.25 16.85 -6.75
CA GLY A 33 -13.16 17.46 -7.73
C GLY A 33 -12.72 17.28 -9.19
N LEU A 34 -11.89 16.27 -9.47
CA LEU A 34 -11.34 16.04 -10.81
C LEU A 34 -12.27 15.23 -11.72
N LEU A 35 -13.29 14.58 -11.16
CA LEU A 35 -14.26 13.76 -11.88
C LEU A 35 -15.42 14.57 -12.49
N LEU A 36 -15.10 15.69 -13.15
CA LEU A 36 -16.08 16.49 -13.89
C LEU A 36 -16.06 16.07 -15.37
N PRO A 37 -17.20 15.77 -16.00
CA PRO A 37 -17.26 15.44 -17.42
C PRO A 37 -16.61 16.53 -18.30
N GLY A 38 -15.82 16.11 -19.30
CA GLY A 38 -15.08 17.00 -20.19
C GLY A 38 -13.71 17.43 -19.66
N ARG A 39 -13.36 17.11 -18.41
CA ARG A 39 -12.08 17.46 -17.83
C ARG A 39 -10.98 16.46 -18.24
N SER A 40 -9.79 16.98 -18.49
CA SER A 40 -8.58 16.19 -18.71
C SER A 40 -7.51 16.62 -17.72
N PHE A 41 -6.85 15.67 -17.07
CA PHE A 41 -5.76 15.94 -16.13
C PHE A 41 -4.72 14.83 -16.11
N SER A 42 -3.49 15.15 -15.72
CA SER A 42 -2.45 14.15 -15.50
C SER A 42 -2.48 13.63 -14.07
N TRP A 43 -2.25 12.34 -13.89
CA TRP A 43 -2.12 11.67 -12.61
C TRP A 43 -0.77 11.00 -12.53
N GLN A 44 0.00 11.34 -11.50
CA GLN A 44 1.38 10.89 -11.35
C GLN A 44 1.57 10.17 -10.02
N TRP A 45 2.42 9.14 -10.04
CA TRP A 45 2.89 8.45 -8.84
C TRP A 45 4.35 8.79 -8.63
N THR A 46 4.67 9.24 -7.42
CA THR A 46 6.04 9.55 -6.98
C THR A 46 6.45 8.59 -5.87
N VAL A 47 7.71 8.19 -5.86
CA VAL A 47 8.36 7.48 -4.74
C VAL A 47 9.57 8.33 -4.34
N GLY A 48 9.47 9.00 -3.20
CA GLY A 48 10.33 10.16 -2.91
C GLY A 48 10.08 11.29 -3.90
N ASP A 49 11.14 12.01 -4.30
CA ASP A 49 11.09 13.09 -5.29
C ASP A 49 11.21 12.62 -6.75
N ARG A 50 11.24 11.30 -6.99
CA ARG A 50 11.34 10.73 -8.34
C ARG A 50 9.97 10.33 -8.85
N GLN A 51 9.61 10.86 -10.02
CA GLN A 51 8.41 10.43 -10.74
C GLN A 51 8.60 8.98 -11.19
N VAL A 52 7.71 8.12 -10.72
CA VAL A 52 7.69 6.70 -11.07
C VAL A 52 6.90 6.57 -12.37
N SER A 53 5.62 6.95 -12.40
CA SER A 53 4.76 6.87 -13.60
C SER A 53 3.85 8.08 -13.69
N GLY A 54 3.39 8.39 -14.90
CA GLY A 54 2.26 9.28 -15.14
C GLY A 54 1.27 8.66 -16.10
N ILE A 55 -0.01 8.95 -15.90
CA ILE A 55 -1.09 8.72 -16.86
C ILE A 55 -1.84 10.02 -17.11
N THR A 56 -2.46 10.16 -18.27
CA THR A 56 -3.45 11.21 -18.53
C THR A 56 -4.84 10.60 -18.42
N ILE A 57 -5.74 11.28 -17.73
CA ILE A 57 -7.11 10.85 -17.49
C ILE A 57 -8.05 11.85 -18.13
N ARG A 58 -8.90 11.38 -19.05
CA ARG A 58 -9.99 12.14 -19.64
C ARG A 58 -11.31 11.64 -19.07
N VAL A 59 -12.09 12.54 -18.50
CA VAL A 59 -13.34 12.19 -17.83
C VAL A 59 -14.51 12.40 -18.78
N ALA A 60 -15.27 11.35 -19.02
CA ALA A 60 -16.57 11.38 -19.69
C ALA A 60 -17.70 11.22 -18.65
N VAL A 61 -18.95 11.25 -19.10
CA VAL A 61 -20.13 11.24 -18.21
C VAL A 61 -20.21 9.98 -17.33
N GLN A 62 -19.92 8.80 -17.91
CA GLN A 62 -20.00 7.50 -17.23
C GLN A 62 -18.74 6.65 -17.41
N SER A 63 -17.64 7.27 -17.82
CA SER A 63 -16.38 6.56 -18.06
C SER A 63 -15.20 7.51 -17.93
N VAL A 64 -14.02 6.93 -17.72
CA VAL A 64 -12.75 7.62 -17.81
C VAL A 64 -11.89 6.91 -18.84
N GLN A 65 -11.22 7.69 -19.68
CA GLN A 65 -10.22 7.19 -20.61
C GLN A 65 -8.84 7.45 -20.01
N LEU A 66 -8.09 6.37 -19.82
CA LEU A 66 -6.74 6.38 -19.28
C LEU A 66 -5.78 6.27 -20.46
N CYS A 67 -4.99 7.32 -20.70
CA CYS A 67 -3.98 7.37 -21.74
C CYS A 67 -2.60 7.31 -21.09
N TYR A 68 -1.80 6.29 -21.39
CA TYR A 68 -0.48 6.11 -20.77
C TYR A 68 0.49 5.29 -21.61
N GLN A 69 1.78 5.49 -21.34
CA GLN A 69 2.84 4.70 -21.98
C GLN A 69 3.29 3.56 -21.08
N ARG A 70 3.34 2.36 -21.66
CA ARG A 70 3.82 1.16 -20.97
C ARG A 70 5.33 1.20 -20.86
N ARG A 71 5.88 1.24 -19.64
CA ARG A 71 7.33 1.35 -19.42
C ARG A 71 8.18 0.26 -20.09
N SER A 72 7.68 -0.98 -20.14
CA SER A 72 8.45 -2.10 -20.66
C SER A 72 8.48 -2.18 -22.19
N SER A 73 7.57 -1.51 -22.89
CA SER A 73 7.49 -1.57 -24.37
C SER A 73 7.37 -0.22 -25.06
N GLY A 74 7.24 0.89 -24.33
CA GLY A 74 6.99 2.23 -24.88
C GLY A 74 5.61 2.43 -25.53
N GLU A 75 4.81 1.36 -25.63
CA GLU A 75 3.50 1.39 -26.29
C GLU A 75 2.56 2.37 -25.58
N SER A 76 1.94 3.27 -26.35
CA SER A 76 0.89 4.16 -25.88
C SER A 76 -0.43 3.39 -25.86
N ILE A 77 -1.07 3.36 -24.71
CA ILE A 77 -2.30 2.61 -24.45
C ILE A 77 -3.38 3.59 -24.05
N ASP A 78 -4.51 3.47 -24.75
CA ASP A 78 -5.75 4.14 -24.42
C ASP A 78 -6.75 3.11 -23.88
N GLN A 79 -7.10 3.24 -22.61
CA GLN A 79 -7.97 2.30 -21.91
C GLN A 79 -9.23 2.99 -21.40
N LEU A 80 -10.39 2.50 -21.81
CA LEU A 80 -11.68 2.93 -21.27
C LEU A 80 -12.00 2.18 -19.97
N VAL A 81 -12.42 2.91 -18.95
CA VAL A 81 -12.89 2.37 -17.67
C VAL A 81 -14.23 2.99 -17.32
N HIS A 82 -15.27 2.18 -17.14
CA HIS A 82 -16.59 2.68 -16.77
C HIS A 82 -16.64 3.12 -15.30
N LEU A 83 -17.40 4.19 -15.06
CA LEU A 83 -17.73 4.69 -13.74
C LEU A 83 -19.13 4.26 -13.34
N GLN A 84 -19.31 3.95 -12.06
CA GLN A 84 -20.60 3.70 -11.45
C GLN A 84 -20.74 4.52 -10.18
N SER A 85 -21.94 4.96 -9.87
CA SER A 85 -22.23 5.68 -8.63
C SER A 85 -23.27 4.94 -7.81
N THR A 86 -23.12 4.96 -6.49
CA THR A 86 -24.12 4.46 -5.54
C THR A 86 -24.51 5.60 -4.60
N PRO A 87 -25.81 5.84 -4.38
CA PRO A 87 -26.26 6.87 -3.44
C PRO A 87 -25.81 6.56 -2.01
N CYS A 88 -25.55 7.60 -1.24
CA CYS A 88 -25.17 7.49 0.17
C CYS A 88 -26.35 7.92 1.08
N GLN A 89 -26.55 7.21 2.19
CA GLN A 89 -27.65 7.46 3.14
C GLN A 89 -27.68 8.88 3.71
N PHE A 90 -26.51 9.51 3.88
CA PHE A 90 -26.36 10.85 4.45
C PHE A 90 -26.11 11.94 3.38
N GLY A 91 -26.53 11.69 2.14
CA GLY A 91 -26.33 12.59 1.01
C GLY A 91 -25.05 12.32 0.20
N GLY A 92 -25.07 12.76 -1.06
CA GLY A 92 -23.99 12.54 -2.03
C GLY A 92 -24.01 11.15 -2.67
N ALA A 93 -23.00 10.88 -3.50
CA ALA A 93 -22.85 9.62 -4.21
C ALA A 93 -21.41 9.09 -4.09
N ARG A 94 -21.29 7.79 -3.87
CA ARG A 94 -20.00 7.10 -3.86
C ARG A 94 -19.69 6.61 -5.27
N GLN A 95 -18.59 7.11 -5.81
CA GLN A 95 -18.08 6.74 -7.13
C GLN A 95 -17.26 5.44 -7.05
N TRP A 96 -17.39 4.62 -8.09
CA TRP A 96 -16.70 3.35 -8.28
C TRP A 96 -16.17 3.24 -9.71
N PHE A 97 -15.03 2.57 -9.86
CA PHE A 97 -14.62 2.03 -11.14
C PHE A 97 -15.30 0.68 -11.39
N THR A 98 -15.54 0.37 -12.65
CA THR A 98 -15.89 -0.98 -13.10
C THR A 98 -14.63 -1.63 -13.64
N CYS A 99 -14.23 -2.77 -13.06
CA CYS A 99 -13.08 -3.49 -13.56
C CYS A 99 -13.34 -3.96 -15.00
N PRO A 100 -12.48 -3.64 -15.98
CA PRO A 100 -12.70 -4.00 -17.38
C PRO A 100 -12.61 -5.51 -17.62
N THR A 101 -11.92 -6.27 -16.76
CA THR A 101 -11.75 -7.72 -16.91
C THR A 101 -12.85 -8.52 -16.22
N CYS A 102 -13.28 -8.13 -15.03
CA CYS A 102 -14.25 -8.92 -14.24
C CYS A 102 -15.59 -8.23 -14.01
N GLY A 103 -15.79 -7.02 -14.52
CA GLY A 103 -17.04 -6.25 -14.37
C GLY A 103 -17.37 -5.81 -12.95
N LYS A 104 -16.55 -6.16 -11.94
CA LYS A 104 -16.83 -5.84 -10.54
C LYS A 104 -16.59 -4.35 -10.24
N ARG A 105 -17.43 -3.81 -9.37
CA ARG A 105 -17.27 -2.49 -8.76
C ARG A 105 -16.07 -2.47 -7.83
N VAL A 106 -15.12 -1.59 -8.09
CA VAL A 106 -13.89 -1.44 -7.31
C VAL A 106 -13.54 0.03 -7.13
N ALA A 107 -12.93 0.37 -5.99
CA ALA A 107 -12.49 1.75 -5.76
C ALA A 107 -11.08 2.02 -6.31
N VAL A 108 -10.27 0.96 -6.45
CA VAL A 108 -8.86 1.08 -6.82
C VAL A 108 -8.57 0.14 -7.98
N LEU A 109 -7.93 0.68 -9.00
CA LEU A 109 -7.34 -0.06 -10.11
C LEU A 109 -5.83 -0.03 -10.00
N TYR A 110 -5.19 -1.07 -10.52
CA TYR A 110 -3.74 -1.26 -10.46
C TYR A 110 -3.19 -1.50 -11.85
N ALA A 111 -2.07 -0.85 -12.18
CA ALA A 111 -1.36 -1.10 -13.43
C ALA A 111 -0.41 -2.30 -13.26
N ARG A 112 -0.93 -3.52 -13.41
CA ARG A 112 -0.10 -4.74 -13.47
C ARG A 112 -0.31 -5.41 -14.82
N GLY A 113 0.67 -5.26 -15.72
CA GLY A 113 0.61 -5.76 -17.09
C GLY A 113 0.32 -4.64 -18.10
N LYS A 114 -0.51 -4.94 -19.11
CA LYS A 114 -0.88 -3.98 -20.16
C LYS A 114 -1.95 -2.99 -19.69
N TYR A 115 -2.95 -3.46 -18.94
CA TYR A 115 -4.15 -2.70 -18.56
C TYR A 115 -4.27 -2.46 -17.05
N PHE A 116 -4.92 -1.36 -16.67
CA PHE A 116 -5.40 -1.11 -15.31
C PHE A 116 -6.56 -2.06 -14.99
N THR A 117 -6.37 -2.96 -14.02
CA THR A 117 -7.42 -3.89 -13.60
C THR A 117 -7.54 -3.95 -12.08
N CYS A 118 -8.54 -4.66 -11.57
CA CYS A 118 -8.73 -4.76 -10.13
C CYS A 118 -7.67 -5.64 -9.47
N ARG A 119 -7.51 -5.49 -8.15
CA ARG A 119 -6.58 -6.27 -7.33
C ARG A 119 -6.65 -7.78 -7.60
N THR A 120 -7.85 -8.34 -7.70
CA THR A 120 -8.07 -9.77 -7.92
C THR A 120 -7.60 -10.20 -9.30
N CYS A 121 -7.89 -9.42 -10.35
CA CYS A 121 -7.45 -9.68 -11.72
C CYS A 121 -5.93 -9.55 -11.86
N CYS A 122 -5.33 -8.59 -11.15
CA CYS A 122 -3.88 -8.46 -11.06
C CYS A 122 -3.22 -9.54 -10.16
N SER A 123 -3.97 -10.46 -9.56
CA SER A 123 -3.48 -11.43 -8.59
C SER A 123 -2.64 -10.81 -7.46
N LEU A 124 -2.98 -9.60 -7.00
CA LEU A 124 -2.20 -8.89 -5.97
C LEU A 124 -2.57 -9.38 -4.56
N GLY A 125 -1.57 -9.88 -3.82
CA GLY A 125 -1.70 -10.18 -2.40
C GLY A 125 -1.77 -8.90 -1.57
N TYR A 126 -2.38 -8.95 -0.39
CA TYR A 126 -2.20 -7.85 0.57
C TYR A 126 -0.78 -7.95 1.14
N ALA A 127 -0.11 -6.81 1.35
CA ALA A 127 1.18 -6.77 2.04
C ALA A 127 1.15 -7.55 3.37
N SER A 128 0.05 -7.40 4.12
CA SER A 128 -0.18 -8.10 5.39
C SER A 128 -0.23 -9.63 5.28
N GLN A 129 -0.55 -10.18 4.10
CA GLN A 129 -0.53 -11.64 3.87
C GLN A 129 0.88 -12.19 3.68
N LYS A 130 1.86 -11.31 3.41
CA LYS A 130 3.29 -11.66 3.29
C LYS A 130 4.10 -11.26 4.52
N GLU A 131 3.49 -10.64 5.54
CA GLU A 131 4.21 -10.28 6.76
C GLU A 131 4.60 -11.55 7.55
N GLY A 132 5.91 -11.77 7.69
CA GLY A 132 6.45 -12.76 8.61
C GLY A 132 6.11 -12.43 10.06
N LEU A 133 6.46 -13.33 10.99
CA LEU A 133 6.23 -13.08 12.42
C LEU A 133 6.98 -11.83 12.90
N GLY A 134 8.24 -11.64 12.49
CA GLY A 134 9.03 -10.46 12.83
C GLY A 134 8.51 -9.15 12.23
N ASP A 135 7.96 -9.18 11.01
CA ASP A 135 7.40 -7.99 10.37
C ASP A 135 6.10 -7.55 11.07
N ARG A 136 5.25 -8.54 11.41
CA ARG A 136 4.02 -8.30 12.17
C ARG A 136 4.33 -7.73 13.55
N SER A 137 5.28 -8.31 14.27
CA SER A 137 5.64 -7.86 15.61
C SER A 137 6.22 -6.44 15.57
N SER A 138 7.12 -6.15 14.63
CA SER A 138 7.69 -4.82 14.43
C SER A 138 6.62 -3.77 14.11
N ARG A 139 5.64 -4.10 13.26
CA ARG A 139 4.52 -3.18 12.96
C ARG A 139 3.63 -2.93 14.17
N GLN A 140 3.37 -3.95 15.00
CA GLN A 140 2.58 -3.80 16.23
C GLN A 140 3.33 -2.96 17.26
N ALA A 141 4.64 -3.17 17.45
CA ALA A 141 5.49 -2.36 18.32
C ALA A 141 5.46 -0.87 17.90
N ASN A 142 5.59 -0.59 16.60
CA ASN A 142 5.49 0.78 16.08
C ASN A 142 4.11 1.42 16.32
N LYS A 143 3.02 0.64 16.27
CA LYS A 143 1.68 1.15 16.63
C LYS A 143 1.61 1.56 18.10
N ILE A 144 2.26 0.82 18.99
CA ILE A 144 2.33 1.15 20.42
C ILE A 144 3.16 2.42 20.62
N GLN A 145 4.34 2.51 20.01
CA GLN A 145 5.17 3.74 20.06
C GLN A 145 4.39 4.96 19.57
N LYS A 146 3.64 4.85 18.47
CA LYS A 146 2.78 5.94 17.99
C LYS A 146 1.71 6.34 19.01
N ARG A 147 1.09 5.38 19.70
CA ARG A 147 0.13 5.66 20.80
C ARG A 147 0.79 6.32 22.00
N LEU A 148 2.08 6.07 22.22
CA LEU A 148 2.90 6.71 23.23
C LEU A 148 3.50 8.05 22.76
N GLY A 149 3.19 8.50 21.53
CA GLY A 149 3.68 9.76 20.97
C GLY A 149 5.16 9.74 20.56
N ARG A 150 5.72 8.55 20.27
CA ARG A 150 7.15 8.36 19.97
C ARG A 150 7.40 8.09 18.49
N ALA A 151 8.65 8.28 18.08
CA ALA A 151 9.13 7.85 16.76
C ALA A 151 8.98 6.33 16.61
N ALA A 152 8.71 5.88 15.38
CA ALA A 152 8.53 4.47 15.07
C ALA A 152 9.89 3.80 14.85
N GLY A 153 10.13 2.68 15.52
CA GLY A 153 11.27 1.80 15.31
C GLY A 153 11.58 0.97 16.55
N ILE A 154 11.79 -0.33 16.35
CA ILE A 154 12.07 -1.28 17.43
C ILE A 154 13.42 -1.07 18.13
N LEU A 155 14.31 -0.26 17.54
CA LEU A 155 15.63 0.10 18.09
C LEU A 155 15.68 1.52 18.67
N HIS A 156 14.55 2.25 18.67
CA HIS A 156 14.51 3.58 19.26
C HIS A 156 14.34 3.49 20.78
N ASP A 157 15.00 4.42 21.47
CA ASP A 157 15.09 4.45 22.92
C ASP A 157 13.72 4.55 23.62
N GLU A 158 13.63 3.87 24.77
CA GLU A 158 12.43 3.81 25.59
C GLU A 158 12.24 5.11 26.38
N GLY A 159 11.42 6.03 25.86
CA GLY A 159 11.00 7.19 26.64
C GLY A 159 10.15 6.84 27.88
N GLY A 160 9.87 7.84 28.71
CA GLY A 160 8.95 7.74 29.85
C GLY A 160 7.46 7.73 29.48
N LYS A 161 6.61 7.55 30.49
CA LYS A 161 5.15 7.55 30.37
C LYS A 161 4.61 8.90 29.85
N PRO A 162 3.69 8.94 28.87
CA PRO A 162 3.06 10.18 28.41
C PRO A 162 2.22 10.88 29.50
N LYS A 163 2.19 12.22 29.46
CA LYS A 163 1.34 13.03 30.34
C LYS A 163 -0.14 12.66 30.16
N GLY A 164 -0.87 12.50 31.26
CA GLY A 164 -2.30 12.13 31.26
C GLY A 164 -2.60 10.65 31.00
N MET A 165 -1.60 9.80 30.74
CA MET A 165 -1.83 8.35 30.68
C MET A 165 -1.95 7.76 32.09
N HIS A 166 -2.73 6.70 32.28
CA HIS A 166 -2.79 5.98 33.55
C HIS A 166 -1.63 4.96 33.65
N TRP A 167 -0.98 4.84 34.81
CA TRP A 167 0.21 3.98 35.00
C TRP A 167 0.00 2.52 34.59
N PRO A 168 -1.07 1.83 35.06
CA PRO A 168 -1.39 0.48 34.60
C PRO A 168 -1.54 0.33 33.09
N ARG A 169 -2.13 1.33 32.40
CA ARG A 169 -2.28 1.30 30.94
C ARG A 169 -0.92 1.44 30.26
N TYR A 170 -0.08 2.34 30.76
CA TYR A 170 1.29 2.52 30.26
C TYR A 170 2.12 1.24 30.42
N LEU A 171 2.11 0.62 31.61
CA LEU A 171 2.86 -0.61 31.86
C LEU A 171 2.41 -1.77 30.97
N ARG A 172 1.10 -1.90 30.71
CA ARG A 172 0.57 -2.88 29.74
C ARG A 172 1.09 -2.64 28.32
N PHE A 173 1.11 -1.38 27.88
CA PHE A 173 1.66 -1.04 26.56
C PHE A 173 3.17 -1.24 26.49
N LYS A 174 3.90 -0.95 27.56
CA LYS A 174 5.35 -1.20 27.64
C LYS A 174 5.63 -2.71 27.55
N ALA A 175 5.02 -3.53 28.41
CA ALA A 175 5.23 -4.97 28.40
C ALA A 175 4.88 -5.62 27.04
N GLU A 176 3.79 -5.17 26.40
CA GLU A 176 3.45 -5.65 25.06
C GLU A 176 4.45 -5.19 24.00
N HIS A 177 4.95 -3.96 24.08
CA HIS A 177 6.01 -3.46 23.19
C HIS A 177 7.30 -4.28 23.35
N ASP A 178 7.77 -4.50 24.57
CA ASP A 178 8.98 -5.28 24.88
C ASP A 178 8.88 -6.70 24.32
N ARG A 179 7.73 -7.36 24.52
CA ARG A 179 7.44 -8.70 23.96
C ARG A 179 7.53 -8.71 22.43
N LEU A 180 6.94 -7.71 21.77
CA LEU A 180 6.93 -7.62 20.31
C LEU A 180 8.32 -7.33 19.74
N VAL A 181 9.10 -6.49 20.42
CA VAL A 181 10.50 -6.21 20.09
C VAL A 181 11.34 -7.47 20.21
N GLN A 182 11.17 -8.26 21.29
CA GLN A 182 11.88 -9.53 21.47
C GLN A 182 11.59 -10.51 20.33
N ILE A 183 10.32 -10.66 19.93
CA ILE A 183 9.94 -11.51 18.78
C ILE A 183 10.58 -10.99 17.49
N GLY A 184 10.60 -9.68 17.29
CA GLY A 184 11.24 -9.04 16.13
C GLY A 184 12.75 -9.31 16.08
N LEU A 185 13.44 -9.14 17.21
CA LEU A 185 14.87 -9.40 17.35
C LEU A 185 15.22 -10.87 17.12
N GLN A 186 14.43 -11.81 17.65
CA GLN A 186 14.63 -13.24 17.42
C GLN A 186 14.47 -13.62 15.95
N ASP A 187 13.44 -13.09 15.27
CA ASP A 187 13.23 -13.31 13.83
C ASP A 187 14.38 -12.73 12.99
N MET A 188 14.88 -11.53 13.36
CA MET A 188 16.05 -10.93 12.72
C MET A 188 17.31 -11.77 12.93
N GLY A 189 17.55 -12.28 14.15
CA GLY A 189 18.68 -13.15 14.45
C GLY A 189 18.67 -14.44 13.63
N ARG A 190 17.49 -15.08 13.50
CA ARG A 190 17.32 -16.26 12.63
C ARG A 190 17.64 -15.96 11.17
N LYS A 191 17.14 -14.84 10.63
CA LYS A 191 17.40 -14.42 9.25
C LYS A 191 18.88 -14.15 8.99
N LEU A 192 19.56 -13.45 9.90
CA LEU A 192 21.00 -13.19 9.79
C LEU A 192 21.84 -14.47 9.82
N GLY A 193 21.49 -15.41 10.70
CA GLY A 193 22.16 -16.72 10.75
C GLY A 193 21.97 -17.55 9.48
N LEU A 194 20.83 -17.44 8.81
CA LEU A 194 20.60 -18.07 7.49
C LEU A 194 21.43 -17.40 6.38
N ILE A 195 21.60 -16.08 6.41
CA ILE A 195 22.42 -15.35 5.44
C ILE A 195 23.90 -15.70 5.58
N GLN A 196 24.42 -15.77 6.82
CA GLN A 196 25.81 -16.15 7.06
C GLN A 196 26.13 -17.53 6.45
N LYS A 197 25.27 -18.53 6.71
CA LYS A 197 25.39 -19.88 6.14
C LYS A 197 25.32 -19.95 4.62
N LEU A 198 24.71 -18.97 3.96
CA LEU A 198 24.64 -18.88 2.50
C LEU A 198 25.86 -18.15 1.89
N LEU A 199 26.57 -17.35 2.67
CA LEU A 199 27.80 -16.67 2.26
C LEU A 199 29.04 -17.57 2.48
N ASP A 200 28.93 -18.55 3.37
CA ASP A 200 29.99 -19.51 3.70
C ASP A 200 29.99 -20.75 2.77
N GLN A 201 29.21 -20.75 1.68
CA GLN A 201 29.16 -21.79 0.62
C GLN A 201 29.71 -21.23 -0.70
#